data_AF-A0ABD1WGV8-F1
#
_entry.id   AF-A0ABD1WGV8-F1
#
_cell.length_a   1.000
_cell.length_b   1.000
_cell.length_c   1.000
_cell.angle_alpha   90.00
_cell.angle_beta   90.00
_cell.angle_gamma   90.00
#
_symmetry.space_group_name_H-M   'P 1'
#
loop_
_entity.id
_entity.type
_entity.pdbx_description
1 polymer ?
#
loop_
_entity_poly.entity_id
_entity_poly.type
_entity_poly.pdbx_seq_one_letter_code
_entity_poly.pdbx_strand_id
1 'polypeptide(L)'
;MNCLPNLPRSSALPLQSFKNYATNRSCPFTLLGVEKGIDLSQTRVNVLKAVSGSASSTESDTEKMEKSEIYSHDMTAAMGAALTYRHELGMNYNFIRPDLIVGSCLQTPEDVDKLRSIGVKTIFCLQKDSDLEYFGVDISAIREYANSCSDIQHLRAEIRDFDAFDLRVRLPAVVSKLHKAINQNRGVAYVHCTAGLGRAPAVALAYMFWVQGYKLSEAHYLLMSKRPCFPKLDAIKSATADILTGLKTKPVTLTWNGVDCLTVEISGLDVGWGQRIPLKYDEEQGKWILHRDLPDGHYEYKYIIDGEWMCNEYELVTSPNKDGHINNYIKVFDSNPSSIDAAIRNRLTGDHPDLTTNERSIIRQFLEACPDEE
;
A
#
# COMPACT_ATOMS: atom_id res chain seq x y z
N MET A 1 -13.22 -22.37 16.29
CA MET A 1 -14.51 -21.94 15.70
C MET A 1 -14.76 -20.51 16.11
N ASN A 2 -14.57 -19.56 15.20
CA ASN A 2 -15.11 -18.21 15.23
C ASN A 2 -15.09 -17.70 13.79
N CYS A 3 -16.27 -17.54 13.23
CA CYS A 3 -16.51 -17.20 11.84
C CYS A 3 -16.11 -15.74 11.58
N LEU A 4 -15.28 -15.53 10.56
CA LEU A 4 -15.00 -14.21 9.99
C LEU A 4 -16.29 -13.61 9.40
N PRO A 5 -16.63 -12.34 9.66
CA PRO A 5 -17.73 -11.69 8.97
C PRO A 5 -17.32 -11.31 7.55
N ASN A 6 -18.13 -11.71 6.57
CA ASN A 6 -18.03 -11.32 5.17
C ASN A 6 -18.09 -9.79 5.03
N LEU A 7 -17.01 -9.18 4.52
CA LEU A 7 -17.00 -7.79 4.08
C LEU A 7 -17.41 -7.70 2.59
N PRO A 8 -18.15 -6.67 2.18
CA PRO A 8 -18.64 -6.53 0.81
C PRO A 8 -17.50 -6.29 -0.19
N ARG A 9 -17.61 -6.90 -1.36
CA ARG A 9 -16.79 -6.60 -2.54
C ARG A 9 -17.10 -5.17 -2.99
N SER A 10 -16.18 -4.25 -2.72
CA SER A 10 -16.16 -2.91 -3.31
C SER A 10 -14.91 -2.79 -4.17
N SER A 11 -15.10 -2.44 -5.44
CA SER A 11 -14.04 -2.08 -6.39
C SER A 11 -13.34 -0.81 -5.89
N ALA A 12 -12.03 -0.89 -5.65
CA ALA A 12 -11.23 0.30 -5.40
C ALA A 12 -11.20 1.13 -6.68
N LEU A 13 -11.76 2.34 -6.63
CA LEU A 13 -11.52 3.34 -7.67
C LEU A 13 -10.07 3.85 -7.52
N PRO A 14 -9.38 4.23 -8.60
CA PRO A 14 -8.15 5.01 -8.49
C PRO A 14 -8.42 6.21 -7.58
N LEU A 15 -7.45 6.57 -6.72
CA LEU A 15 -7.53 7.78 -5.91
C LEU A 15 -7.89 8.93 -6.86
N GLN A 16 -9.11 9.45 -6.74
CA GLN A 16 -9.50 10.62 -7.54
C GLN A 16 -8.54 11.73 -7.13
N SER A 17 -7.67 12.08 -8.09
CA SER A 17 -6.56 13.04 -8.02
C SER A 17 -6.73 14.09 -6.92
N PHE A 18 -5.73 14.18 -6.04
CA PHE A 18 -5.53 15.26 -5.07
C PHE A 18 -5.35 16.61 -5.78
N LYS A 19 -6.41 17.15 -6.39
CA LYS A 19 -6.40 18.50 -6.95
C LYS A 19 -6.64 19.50 -5.82
N ASN A 20 -5.56 20.03 -5.26
CA ASN A 20 -5.62 21.24 -4.46
C ASN A 20 -6.00 22.42 -5.37
N TYR A 21 -7.26 22.87 -5.33
CA TYR A 21 -7.59 24.19 -5.86
C TYR A 21 -7.11 25.26 -4.88
N ALA A 22 -5.89 25.75 -5.11
CA ALA A 22 -5.44 26.98 -4.46
C ALA A 22 -6.37 28.12 -4.88
N THR A 23 -7.25 28.55 -3.98
CA THR A 23 -8.14 29.68 -4.19
C THR A 23 -7.35 30.99 -4.19
N ASN A 24 -6.92 31.45 -5.36
CA ASN A 24 -6.53 32.85 -5.55
C ASN A 24 -7.76 33.66 -5.94
N ARG A 25 -8.26 34.46 -4.99
CA ARG A 25 -9.21 35.55 -5.26
C ARG A 25 -8.47 36.73 -5.88
N SER A 26 -8.79 37.10 -7.12
CA SER A 26 -8.83 38.51 -7.56
C SER A 26 -9.62 38.70 -8.86
N CYS A 27 -10.43 39.77 -8.85
CA CYS A 27 -11.39 40.22 -9.86
C CYS A 27 -10.73 40.95 -11.08
N PRO A 28 -11.49 41.30 -12.14
CA PRO A 28 -11.03 41.22 -13.53
C PRO A 28 -10.45 42.53 -14.09
N PHE A 29 -9.56 42.41 -15.07
CA PHE A 29 -9.24 43.49 -16.01
C PHE A 29 -9.13 42.97 -17.45
N THR A 30 -9.62 43.79 -18.36
CA THR A 30 -9.98 43.47 -19.74
C THR A 30 -8.81 43.65 -20.73
N LEU A 31 -8.85 42.79 -21.76
CA LEU A 31 -8.16 42.67 -23.05
C LEU A 31 -7.43 43.88 -23.69
N LEU A 32 -6.31 43.56 -24.37
CA LEU A 32 -5.85 43.97 -25.72
C LEU A 32 -4.46 43.32 -25.90
N GLY A 33 -4.12 42.46 -26.86
CA GLY A 33 -4.39 42.42 -28.30
C GLY A 33 -3.03 42.31 -29.01
N VAL A 34 -2.96 41.45 -30.03
CA VAL A 34 -2.12 41.50 -31.26
C VAL A 34 -1.54 40.13 -31.63
N GLU A 35 -2.09 39.60 -32.72
CA GLU A 35 -1.59 38.49 -33.52
C GLU A 35 -0.27 38.81 -34.22
N LYS A 36 0.53 37.77 -34.50
CA LYS A 36 1.15 37.58 -35.81
C LYS A 36 1.56 36.12 -35.97
N GLY A 37 0.99 35.45 -36.98
CA GLY A 37 1.39 34.12 -37.41
C GLY A 37 2.65 34.13 -38.27
N ILE A 38 3.11 32.93 -38.62
CA ILE A 38 3.73 32.55 -39.89
C ILE A 38 3.42 31.07 -40.10
N ASP A 39 2.82 30.81 -41.26
CA ASP A 39 2.54 29.54 -41.93
C ASP A 39 3.83 28.89 -42.45
N LEU A 40 3.88 27.55 -42.55
CA LEU A 40 4.39 26.85 -43.75
C LEU A 40 4.32 25.30 -43.67
N SER A 41 3.56 24.78 -44.64
CA SER A 41 3.80 23.60 -45.49
C SER A 41 3.62 22.17 -44.95
N GLN A 42 2.42 21.66 -45.26
CA GLN A 42 2.07 20.36 -45.85
C GLN A 42 3.21 19.37 -46.18
N THR A 43 3.05 18.11 -45.74
CA THR A 43 3.45 16.95 -46.55
C THR A 43 2.43 15.81 -46.40
N ARG A 44 2.06 15.24 -47.54
CA ARG A 44 1.02 14.23 -47.78
C ARG A 44 1.30 12.91 -47.04
N VAL A 45 0.27 12.32 -46.43
CA VAL A 45 0.28 10.92 -45.98
C VAL A 45 -0.66 10.11 -46.88
N ASN A 46 -0.12 9.07 -47.51
CA ASN A 46 -0.85 8.10 -48.31
C ASN A 46 -1.69 7.18 -47.41
N VAL A 47 -2.96 7.03 -47.77
CA VAL A 47 -3.90 6.07 -47.19
C VAL A 47 -3.58 4.67 -47.72
N LEU A 48 -3.30 3.72 -46.82
CA LEU A 48 -3.38 2.29 -47.09
C LEU A 48 -4.31 1.63 -46.07
N LYS A 49 -5.23 0.83 -46.60
CA LYS A 49 -6.36 0.19 -45.91
C LYS A 49 -6.16 -1.32 -45.99
N ALA A 50 -6.07 -2.01 -44.85
CA ALA A 50 -6.24 -3.46 -44.64
C ALA A 50 -5.67 -3.80 -43.24
N VAL A 51 -6.19 -4.70 -42.40
CA VAL A 51 -7.29 -5.69 -42.40
C VAL A 51 -7.56 -5.97 -40.91
N SER A 52 -8.81 -6.26 -40.53
CA SER A 52 -9.21 -6.52 -39.15
C SER A 52 -8.60 -7.82 -38.60
N GLY A 53 -7.72 -7.69 -37.62
CA GLY A 53 -7.34 -8.74 -36.69
C GLY A 53 -7.79 -8.36 -35.28
N SER A 54 -8.29 -9.35 -34.55
CA SER A 54 -8.74 -9.29 -33.15
C SER A 54 -7.86 -8.38 -32.28
N ALA A 55 -8.43 -7.28 -31.79
CA ALA A 55 -7.75 -6.37 -30.89
C ALA A 55 -7.58 -7.03 -29.50
N SER A 56 -6.40 -7.58 -29.22
CA SER A 56 -5.89 -7.46 -27.85
C SER A 56 -5.49 -6.00 -27.70
N SER A 57 -6.15 -5.25 -26.82
CA SER A 57 -5.80 -3.87 -26.53
C SER A 57 -4.45 -3.84 -25.82
N THR A 58 -3.35 -3.91 -26.57
CA THR A 58 -2.02 -3.57 -26.05
C THR A 58 -2.01 -2.08 -25.76
N GLU A 59 -2.08 -1.73 -24.47
CA GLU A 59 -1.94 -0.34 -24.02
C GLU A 59 -0.66 0.27 -24.57
N SER A 60 -0.76 1.49 -25.06
CA SER A 60 0.38 2.22 -25.61
C SER A 60 1.37 2.61 -24.50
N ASP A 61 2.64 2.82 -24.84
CA ASP A 61 3.64 3.27 -23.86
C ASP A 61 3.26 4.60 -23.21
N THR A 62 2.56 5.48 -23.94
CA THR A 62 2.04 6.75 -23.41
C THR A 62 0.99 6.53 -22.32
N GLU A 63 0.03 5.62 -22.53
CA GLU A 63 -1.01 5.29 -21.52
C GLU A 63 -0.38 4.67 -20.26
N LYS A 64 0.62 3.81 -20.42
CA LYS A 64 1.36 3.22 -19.28
C LYS A 64 2.11 4.29 -18.48
N MET A 65 2.76 5.24 -19.17
CA MET A 65 3.43 6.36 -18.51
C MET A 65 2.46 7.23 -17.71
N GLU A 66 1.30 7.57 -18.26
CA GLU A 66 0.28 8.34 -17.55
C GLU A 66 -0.20 7.62 -16.29
N LYS A 67 -0.48 6.32 -16.40
CA LYS A 67 -0.86 5.48 -15.25
C LYS A 67 0.25 5.40 -14.20
N SER A 68 1.51 5.29 -14.61
CA SER A 68 2.70 5.30 -13.76
C SER A 68 2.83 6.61 -12.98
N GLU A 69 2.61 7.75 -13.63
CA GLU A 69 2.67 9.08 -12.99
C GLU A 69 1.54 9.27 -11.97
N ILE A 70 0.30 8.89 -12.32
CA ILE A 70 -0.84 8.93 -11.40
C ILE A 70 -0.55 8.04 -10.18
N TYR A 71 -0.13 6.80 -10.40
CA TYR A 71 0.19 5.87 -9.31
C TYR A 71 1.33 6.38 -8.43
N SER A 72 2.36 7.00 -9.01
CA SER A 72 3.50 7.56 -8.27
C SER A 72 3.10 8.76 -7.42
N HIS A 73 2.22 9.62 -7.94
CA HIS A 73 1.66 10.74 -7.21
C HIS A 73 0.82 10.26 -6.01
N ASP A 74 -0.09 9.32 -6.27
CA ASP A 74 -0.94 8.69 -5.25
C ASP A 74 -0.13 8.01 -4.16
N MET A 75 0.92 7.30 -4.54
CA MET A 75 1.87 6.70 -3.61
C MET A 75 2.57 7.76 -2.77
N THR A 76 3.01 8.87 -3.36
CA THR A 76 3.68 9.93 -2.62
C THR A 76 2.75 10.56 -1.58
N ALA A 77 1.49 10.83 -1.96
CA ALA A 77 0.47 11.36 -1.07
C ALA A 77 0.12 10.38 0.07
N ALA A 78 -0.13 9.11 -0.25
CA ALA A 78 -0.53 8.09 0.71
C ALA A 78 0.61 7.59 1.60
N MET A 79 1.86 7.61 1.10
CA MET A 79 3.02 7.03 1.78
C MET A 79 3.95 8.07 2.39
N GLY A 80 3.75 9.36 2.13
CA GLY A 80 4.57 10.42 2.72
C GLY A 80 6.01 10.48 2.20
N ALA A 81 6.31 9.78 1.10
CA ALA A 81 7.64 9.65 0.55
C ALA A 81 7.61 9.81 -0.98
N ALA A 82 8.41 10.76 -1.48
CA ALA A 82 8.66 10.94 -2.90
C ALA A 82 9.38 9.72 -3.47
N LEU A 83 8.57 8.79 -3.97
CA LEU A 83 8.98 7.55 -4.62
C LEU A 83 8.29 7.49 -5.98
N THR A 84 8.95 6.89 -6.98
CA THR A 84 8.42 6.83 -8.34
C THR A 84 8.39 5.39 -8.81
N TYR A 85 7.28 5.01 -9.43
CA TYR A 85 7.11 3.75 -10.13
C TYR A 85 6.88 4.02 -11.62
N ARG A 86 7.62 3.28 -12.46
CA ARG A 86 7.61 3.42 -13.91
C ARG A 86 7.32 2.06 -14.52
N HIS A 87 6.03 1.74 -14.68
CA HIS A 87 5.57 0.43 -15.15
C HIS A 87 6.11 0.11 -16.54
N GLU A 88 6.18 1.09 -17.43
CA GLU A 88 6.67 0.92 -18.79
C GLU A 88 8.17 0.55 -18.90
N LEU A 89 8.93 0.67 -17.81
CA LEU A 89 10.34 0.22 -17.75
C LEU A 89 10.49 -1.27 -17.41
N GLY A 90 9.38 -1.98 -17.20
CA GLY A 90 9.38 -3.41 -16.92
C GLY A 90 9.60 -3.77 -15.44
N MET A 91 9.64 -5.09 -15.19
CA MET A 91 9.93 -5.64 -13.87
C MET A 91 11.34 -5.22 -13.38
N ASN A 92 11.42 -4.63 -12.20
CA ASN A 92 12.67 -4.26 -11.53
C ASN A 92 12.74 -4.84 -10.11
N TYR A 93 13.95 -5.08 -9.60
CA TYR A 93 14.15 -5.70 -8.30
C TYR A 93 15.57 -5.52 -7.75
N ASN A 94 15.73 -5.79 -6.46
CA ASN A 94 17.03 -5.81 -5.79
C ASN A 94 17.13 -7.02 -4.86
N PHE A 95 18.31 -7.66 -4.86
CA PHE A 95 18.67 -8.62 -3.82
C PHE A 95 18.87 -7.88 -2.49
N ILE A 96 18.01 -8.18 -1.52
CA ILE A 96 18.16 -7.71 -0.14
C ILE A 96 19.14 -8.61 0.59
N ARG A 97 19.03 -9.92 0.31
CA ARG A 97 19.95 -10.99 0.72
C ARG A 97 20.14 -11.96 -0.44
N PRO A 98 21.13 -12.87 -0.40
CA PRO A 98 21.31 -13.89 -1.44
C PRO A 98 20.07 -14.77 -1.66
N ASP A 99 19.23 -14.93 -0.63
CA ASP A 99 18.03 -15.76 -0.62
C ASP A 99 16.71 -14.96 -0.72
N LEU A 100 16.77 -13.62 -0.77
CA LEU A 100 15.57 -12.77 -0.70
C LEU A 100 15.69 -11.54 -1.61
N ILE A 101 14.76 -11.47 -2.57
CA ILE A 101 14.60 -10.36 -3.51
C ILE A 101 13.31 -9.60 -3.19
N VAL A 102 13.36 -8.27 -3.29
CA VAL A 102 12.19 -7.39 -3.30
C VAL A 102 12.10 -6.70 -4.66
N GLY A 103 10.92 -6.74 -5.27
CA GLY A 103 10.72 -6.18 -6.61
C GLY A 103 9.31 -5.68 -6.91
N SER A 104 9.16 -5.11 -8.10
CA SER A 104 7.88 -4.73 -8.70
C SER A 104 7.15 -5.94 -9.26
N CYS A 105 5.93 -5.75 -9.79
CA CYS A 105 5.19 -6.83 -10.40
C CYS A 105 5.91 -7.41 -11.63
N LEU A 106 5.69 -8.72 -11.83
CA LEU A 106 5.82 -9.34 -13.15
C LEU A 106 4.75 -8.72 -14.06
N GLN A 107 5.06 -8.59 -15.34
CA GLN A 107 4.18 -8.00 -16.34
C GLN A 107 3.75 -9.04 -17.37
N THR A 108 4.63 -9.99 -17.67
CA THR A 108 4.36 -11.05 -18.67
C THR A 108 4.85 -12.42 -18.19
N PRO A 109 4.39 -13.53 -18.80
CA PRO A 109 4.91 -14.87 -18.51
C PRO A 109 6.43 -14.99 -18.63
N GLU A 110 7.07 -14.27 -19.58
CA GLU A 110 8.53 -14.29 -19.78
C GLU A 110 9.31 -13.74 -18.58
N ASP A 111 8.68 -12.92 -17.73
CA ASP A 111 9.31 -12.47 -16.48
C ASP A 111 9.56 -13.64 -15.51
N VAL A 112 8.76 -14.71 -15.60
CA VAL A 112 9.00 -15.95 -14.83
C VAL A 112 10.35 -16.56 -15.21
N ASP A 113 10.70 -16.60 -16.49
CA ASP A 113 11.98 -17.13 -16.94
C ASP A 113 13.16 -16.27 -16.50
N LYS A 114 12.99 -14.94 -16.50
CA LYS A 114 13.99 -14.02 -15.94
C LYS A 114 14.27 -14.35 -14.49
N LEU A 115 13.23 -14.59 -13.68
CA LEU A 115 13.37 -14.97 -12.28
C LEU A 115 13.97 -16.36 -12.09
N ARG A 116 13.57 -17.34 -12.91
CA ARG A 116 14.16 -18.68 -12.89
C ARG A 116 15.66 -18.64 -13.20
N SER A 117 16.08 -17.81 -14.16
CA SER A 117 17.49 -17.69 -14.57
C SER A 117 18.42 -17.22 -13.44
N ILE A 118 17.88 -16.52 -12.45
CA ILE A 118 18.61 -16.04 -11.26
C ILE A 118 18.37 -16.90 -10.01
N GLY A 119 17.77 -18.10 -10.18
CA GLY A 119 17.58 -19.08 -9.11
C GLY A 119 16.37 -18.83 -8.21
N VAL A 120 15.41 -18.01 -8.64
CA VAL A 120 14.13 -17.87 -7.92
C VAL A 120 13.36 -19.18 -7.97
N LYS A 121 12.90 -19.60 -6.79
CA LYS A 121 12.07 -20.80 -6.58
C LYS A 121 10.68 -20.46 -6.06
N THR A 122 10.50 -19.28 -5.46
CA THR A 122 9.21 -18.80 -4.97
C THR A 122 8.94 -17.39 -5.48
N ILE A 123 7.90 -17.21 -6.29
CA ILE A 123 7.32 -15.90 -6.62
C ILE A 123 6.19 -15.65 -5.63
N PHE A 124 6.31 -14.60 -4.83
CA PHE A 124 5.37 -14.30 -3.76
C PHE A 124 4.69 -12.95 -4.03
N CYS A 125 3.49 -13.04 -4.60
CA CYS A 125 2.70 -11.91 -5.09
C CYS A 125 1.74 -11.38 -4.01
N LEU A 126 1.85 -10.09 -3.70
CA LEU A 126 1.00 -9.41 -2.71
C LEU A 126 -0.16 -8.61 -3.34
N GLN A 127 -0.28 -8.62 -4.67
CA GLN A 127 -1.24 -7.79 -5.40
C GLN A 127 -2.65 -8.36 -5.32
N LYS A 128 -3.62 -7.45 -5.20
CA LYS A 128 -5.04 -7.74 -5.47
C LYS A 128 -5.31 -7.66 -6.97
N ASP A 129 -6.43 -8.23 -7.39
CA ASP A 129 -6.87 -8.17 -8.79
C ASP A 129 -7.01 -6.72 -9.29
N SER A 130 -7.52 -5.80 -8.45
CA SER A 130 -7.61 -4.37 -8.77
C SER A 130 -6.25 -3.73 -9.12
N ASP A 131 -5.17 -4.19 -8.50
CA ASP A 131 -3.83 -3.67 -8.78
C ASP A 131 -3.33 -4.12 -10.15
N LEU A 132 -3.68 -5.34 -10.53
CA LEU A 132 -3.29 -6.00 -11.76
C LEU A 132 -4.11 -5.44 -12.93
N GLU A 133 -5.42 -5.30 -12.73
CA GLU A 133 -6.35 -4.68 -13.68
C GLU A 133 -5.93 -3.25 -14.04
N TYR A 134 -5.51 -2.44 -13.05
CA TYR A 134 -5.07 -1.07 -13.31
C TYR A 134 -3.93 -0.99 -14.33
N PHE A 135 -2.99 -1.93 -14.32
CA PHE A 135 -1.86 -2.00 -15.25
C PHE A 135 -2.04 -3.02 -16.40
N GLY A 136 -3.23 -3.63 -16.53
CA GLY A 136 -3.50 -4.62 -17.58
C GLY A 136 -2.64 -5.89 -17.47
N VAL A 137 -2.23 -6.30 -16.27
CA VAL A 137 -1.41 -7.49 -16.05
C VAL A 137 -2.28 -8.74 -15.99
N ASP A 138 -2.05 -9.68 -16.92
CA ASP A 138 -2.71 -10.98 -16.91
C ASP A 138 -2.04 -11.95 -15.92
N ILE A 139 -2.51 -11.90 -14.68
CA ILE A 139 -2.01 -12.78 -13.61
C ILE A 139 -2.33 -14.25 -13.87
N SER A 140 -3.38 -14.56 -14.64
CA SER A 140 -3.76 -15.94 -14.93
C SER A 140 -2.72 -16.56 -15.85
N ALA A 141 -2.37 -15.87 -16.94
CA ALA A 141 -1.31 -16.30 -17.86
C ALA A 141 0.05 -16.49 -17.15
N ILE A 142 0.43 -15.56 -16.27
CA ILE A 142 1.68 -15.66 -15.48
C ILE A 142 1.67 -16.91 -14.59
N ARG A 143 0.55 -17.16 -13.89
CA ARG A 143 0.42 -18.31 -12.99
C ARG A 143 0.37 -19.63 -13.75
N GLU A 144 -0.36 -19.71 -14.84
CA GLU A 144 -0.39 -20.89 -15.71
C GLU A 144 1.00 -21.23 -16.23
N TYR A 145 1.75 -20.22 -16.68
CA TYR A 145 3.13 -20.42 -17.13
C TYR A 145 4.05 -20.86 -15.99
N ALA A 146 3.98 -20.21 -14.82
CA ALA A 146 4.76 -20.62 -13.65
C ALA A 146 4.45 -22.05 -13.21
N ASN A 147 3.18 -22.46 -13.24
CA ASN A 147 2.75 -23.83 -12.90
C ASN A 147 3.23 -24.88 -13.91
N SER A 148 3.50 -24.48 -15.16
CA SER A 148 4.10 -25.37 -16.17
C SER A 148 5.58 -25.66 -15.91
N CYS A 149 6.23 -24.84 -15.07
CA CYS A 149 7.63 -25.01 -14.67
C CYS A 149 7.73 -25.86 -13.38
N SER A 150 8.53 -26.92 -13.40
CA SER A 150 8.66 -27.83 -12.24
C SER A 150 9.49 -27.27 -11.08
N ASP A 151 10.16 -26.14 -11.28
CA ASP A 151 11.22 -25.66 -10.40
C ASP A 151 10.98 -24.24 -9.85
N ILE A 152 9.78 -23.69 -10.02
CA ILE A 152 9.36 -22.41 -9.43
C ILE A 152 7.88 -22.48 -9.04
N GLN A 153 7.52 -21.86 -7.93
CA GLN A 153 6.13 -21.79 -7.46
C GLN A 153 5.67 -20.33 -7.43
N HIS A 154 4.49 -20.06 -7.99
CA HIS A 154 3.83 -18.77 -7.85
C HIS A 154 2.75 -18.81 -6.77
N LEU A 155 2.89 -17.99 -5.73
CA LEU A 155 1.97 -17.87 -4.62
C LEU A 155 1.35 -16.46 -4.57
N ARG A 156 0.08 -16.39 -4.19
CA ARG A 156 -0.60 -15.13 -3.88
C ARG A 156 -0.92 -15.04 -2.40
N ALA A 157 -0.69 -13.86 -1.83
CA ALA A 157 -1.01 -13.51 -0.46
C ALA A 157 -1.39 -12.02 -0.41
N GLU A 158 -2.65 -11.75 -0.71
CA GLU A 158 -3.12 -10.40 -1.02
C GLU A 158 -3.07 -9.44 0.17
N ILE A 159 -2.62 -8.20 -0.10
CA ILE A 159 -2.66 -7.05 0.78
C ILE A 159 -3.12 -5.83 -0.04
N ARG A 160 -4.13 -5.09 0.44
CA ARG A 160 -4.66 -3.89 -0.21
C ARG A 160 -3.58 -2.81 -0.34
N ASP A 161 -3.48 -2.17 -1.51
CA ASP A 161 -2.53 -1.07 -1.70
C ASP A 161 -2.97 0.20 -0.97
N PHE A 162 -2.01 1.05 -0.64
CA PHE A 162 -2.22 2.32 0.08
C PHE A 162 -3.01 2.19 1.39
N ASP A 163 -2.87 1.05 2.07
CA ASP A 163 -3.55 0.75 3.32
C ASP A 163 -2.58 0.15 4.35
N ALA A 164 -2.13 0.99 5.28
CA ALA A 164 -1.23 0.57 6.35
C ALA A 164 -1.94 -0.33 7.39
N PHE A 165 -3.25 -0.21 7.54
CA PHE A 165 -4.03 -1.01 8.47
C PHE A 165 -4.24 -2.43 7.93
N ASP A 166 -4.65 -2.58 6.67
CA ASP A 166 -4.74 -3.89 6.03
C ASP A 166 -3.37 -4.58 6.02
N LEU A 167 -2.28 -3.85 5.73
CA LEU A 167 -0.93 -4.36 5.85
C LEU A 167 -0.63 -4.89 7.26
N ARG A 168 -0.89 -4.10 8.31
CA ARG A 168 -0.71 -4.52 9.71
C ARG A 168 -1.46 -5.82 10.01
N VAL A 169 -2.74 -5.90 9.64
CA VAL A 169 -3.61 -7.05 9.96
C VAL A 169 -3.22 -8.29 9.16
N ARG A 170 -2.81 -8.14 7.89
CA ARG A 170 -2.45 -9.26 7.02
C ARG A 170 -1.04 -9.79 7.24
N LEU A 171 -0.10 -8.95 7.71
CA LEU A 171 1.31 -9.32 7.89
C LEU A 171 1.53 -10.69 8.57
N PRO A 172 0.86 -11.03 9.70
CA PRO A 172 1.10 -12.31 10.36
C PRO A 172 0.79 -13.54 9.47
N ALA A 173 -0.37 -13.55 8.80
CA ALA A 173 -0.76 -14.64 7.90
C ALA A 173 0.13 -14.68 6.65
N VAL A 174 0.45 -13.52 6.07
CA VAL A 174 1.26 -13.39 4.87
C VAL A 174 2.70 -13.86 5.12
N VAL A 175 3.31 -13.46 6.24
CA VAL A 175 4.67 -13.87 6.60
C VAL A 175 4.72 -15.36 6.95
N SER A 176 3.66 -15.93 7.55
CA SER A 176 3.55 -17.37 7.75
C SER A 176 3.59 -18.13 6.41
N LYS A 177 2.75 -17.73 5.44
CA LYS A 177 2.71 -18.34 4.10
C LYS A 177 4.07 -18.22 3.39
N LEU A 178 4.72 -17.05 3.48
CA LEU A 178 6.07 -16.85 2.94
C LEU A 178 7.10 -17.76 3.61
N HIS A 179 7.09 -17.86 4.94
CA HIS A 179 8.03 -18.68 5.69
C HIS A 179 7.93 -20.16 5.31
N LYS A 180 6.71 -20.69 5.23
CA LYS A 180 6.46 -22.07 4.81
C LYS A 180 6.91 -22.31 3.38
N ALA A 181 6.60 -21.41 2.46
CA ALA A 181 7.01 -21.52 1.05
C ALA A 181 8.54 -21.53 0.90
N ILE A 182 9.25 -20.64 1.60
CA ILE A 182 10.72 -20.60 1.58
C ILE A 182 11.31 -21.89 2.15
N ASN A 183 10.76 -22.42 3.25
CA ASN A 183 11.23 -23.66 3.85
C ASN A 183 11.00 -24.88 2.93
N GLN A 184 9.87 -24.91 2.23
CA GLN A 184 9.50 -26.00 1.32
C GLN A 184 10.32 -25.97 0.03
N ASN A 185 10.33 -24.83 -0.67
CA ASN A 185 10.93 -24.72 -2.01
C ASN A 185 12.45 -24.60 -1.96
N ARG A 186 12.98 -24.00 -0.88
CA ARG A 186 14.38 -23.56 -0.76
C ARG A 186 14.77 -22.63 -1.93
N GLY A 187 16.01 -22.14 -1.95
CA GLY A 187 16.47 -21.20 -2.99
C GLY A 187 15.99 -19.76 -2.76
N VAL A 188 15.93 -18.96 -3.84
CA VAL A 188 15.65 -17.52 -3.75
C VAL A 188 14.15 -17.25 -3.77
N ALA A 189 13.67 -16.41 -2.84
CA ALA A 189 12.31 -15.90 -2.86
C ALA A 189 12.23 -14.49 -3.47
N TYR A 190 11.29 -14.31 -4.37
CA TYR A 190 10.96 -13.04 -5.00
C TYR A 190 9.66 -12.51 -4.41
N VAL A 191 9.76 -11.57 -3.47
CA VAL A 191 8.61 -10.94 -2.83
C VAL A 191 8.27 -9.64 -3.57
N HIS A 192 7.04 -9.55 -4.10
CA HIS A 192 6.64 -8.37 -4.87
C HIS A 192 5.22 -7.89 -4.57
N CYS A 193 5.01 -6.60 -4.86
CA CYS A 193 3.69 -5.99 -4.97
C CYS A 193 3.61 -5.31 -6.34
N THR A 194 2.91 -4.17 -6.47
CA THR A 194 2.92 -3.39 -7.72
C THR A 194 4.28 -2.77 -7.98
N ALA A 195 4.71 -1.81 -7.15
CA ALA A 195 5.97 -1.10 -7.34
C ALA A 195 7.18 -1.73 -6.61
N GLY A 196 6.93 -2.62 -5.65
CA GLY A 196 7.99 -3.09 -4.74
C GLY A 196 8.49 -2.02 -3.77
N LEU A 197 7.64 -1.05 -3.42
CA LEU A 197 8.04 0.12 -2.62
C LEU A 197 7.27 0.28 -1.29
N GLY A 198 6.18 -0.46 -1.09
CA GLY A 198 5.38 -0.45 0.15
C GLY A 198 5.21 -1.84 0.75
N ARG A 199 4.20 -2.58 0.27
CA ARG A 199 3.80 -3.91 0.78
C ARG A 199 4.93 -4.95 0.75
N ALA A 200 5.60 -5.12 -0.38
CA ALA A 200 6.68 -6.12 -0.50
C ALA A 200 7.90 -5.83 0.39
N PRO A 201 8.44 -4.59 0.42
CA PRO A 201 9.44 -4.21 1.41
C PRO A 201 9.01 -4.48 2.86
N ALA A 202 7.75 -4.21 3.20
CA ALA A 202 7.24 -4.44 4.55
C ALA A 202 7.20 -5.93 4.92
N VAL A 203 6.71 -6.79 4.01
CA VAL A 203 6.67 -8.24 4.21
C VAL A 203 8.08 -8.83 4.31
N ALA A 204 9.00 -8.42 3.43
CA ALA A 204 10.40 -8.85 3.48
C ALA A 204 11.08 -8.42 4.79
N LEU A 205 10.84 -7.18 5.23
CA LEU A 205 11.38 -6.66 6.48
C LEU A 205 10.83 -7.39 7.70
N ALA A 206 9.52 -7.65 7.74
CA ALA A 206 8.89 -8.45 8.78
C ALA A 206 9.44 -9.89 8.82
N TYR A 207 9.64 -10.51 7.66
CA TYR A 207 10.26 -11.84 7.56
C TYR A 207 11.70 -11.85 8.13
N MET A 208 12.53 -10.86 7.78
CA MET A 208 13.88 -10.72 8.32
C MET A 208 13.86 -10.57 9.86
N PHE A 209 12.92 -9.77 10.37
CA PHE A 209 12.78 -9.47 11.79
C PHE A 209 12.26 -10.68 12.61
N TRP A 210 11.17 -11.30 12.16
CA TRP A 210 10.47 -12.37 12.89
C TRP A 210 11.13 -13.73 12.72
N VAL A 211 11.59 -14.05 11.50
CA VAL A 211 12.07 -15.38 11.15
C VAL A 211 13.60 -15.44 11.17
N GLN A 212 14.26 -14.55 10.43
CA GLN A 212 15.72 -14.60 10.23
C GLN A 212 16.53 -14.02 11.40
N GLY A 213 15.87 -13.51 12.44
CA GLY A 213 16.51 -13.14 13.69
C GLY A 213 17.17 -11.76 13.72
N TYR A 214 16.97 -10.93 12.70
CA TYR A 214 17.49 -9.56 12.70
C TYR A 214 16.86 -8.71 13.81
N LYS A 215 17.54 -7.63 14.21
CA LYS A 215 16.85 -6.48 14.81
C LYS A 215 16.11 -5.69 13.72
N LEU A 216 14.98 -5.07 14.06
CA LEU A 216 14.18 -4.35 13.07
C LEU A 216 14.99 -3.22 12.41
N SER A 217 15.79 -2.48 13.19
CA SER A 217 16.65 -1.40 12.68
C SER A 217 17.74 -1.88 11.73
N GLU A 218 18.38 -3.01 12.02
CA GLU A 218 19.41 -3.62 11.18
C GLU A 218 18.83 -4.12 9.86
N ALA A 219 17.69 -4.81 9.92
CA ALA A 219 16.99 -5.27 8.72
C ALA A 219 16.50 -4.09 7.86
N HIS A 220 15.98 -3.04 8.50
CA HIS A 220 15.56 -1.83 7.81
C HIS A 220 16.74 -1.14 7.12
N TYR A 221 17.87 -0.98 7.82
CA TYR A 221 19.08 -0.42 7.24
C TYR A 221 19.57 -1.22 6.02
N LEU A 222 19.62 -2.55 6.13
CA LEU A 222 20.00 -3.43 5.03
C LEU A 222 19.07 -3.27 3.83
N LEU A 223 17.75 -3.32 4.06
CA LEU A 223 16.73 -3.12 3.02
C LEU A 223 16.92 -1.77 2.31
N MET A 224 16.98 -0.68 3.07
CA MET A 224 17.10 0.67 2.52
C MET A 224 18.43 0.90 1.79
N SER A 225 19.50 0.21 2.19
CA SER A 225 20.80 0.25 1.49
C SER A 225 20.78 -0.42 0.10
N LYS A 226 19.81 -1.31 -0.14
CA LYS A 226 19.68 -2.08 -1.38
C LYS A 226 18.55 -1.59 -2.27
N ARG A 227 17.47 -1.09 -1.66
CA ARG A 227 16.29 -0.60 -2.36
C ARG A 227 15.66 0.54 -1.56
N PRO A 228 15.85 1.81 -1.99
CA PRO A 228 15.11 2.93 -1.44
C PRO A 228 13.60 2.71 -1.59
N CYS A 229 12.90 2.60 -0.47
CA CYS A 229 11.48 2.29 -0.43
C CYS A 229 10.85 2.83 0.87
N PHE A 230 9.59 2.48 1.14
CA PHE A 230 8.90 2.89 2.37
C PHE A 230 8.13 1.70 2.98
N PRO A 231 8.82 0.87 3.79
CA PRO A 231 8.32 -0.42 4.28
C PRO A 231 7.32 -0.32 5.46
N LYS A 232 6.74 0.87 5.71
CA LYS A 232 5.67 1.07 6.71
C LYS A 232 6.01 0.49 8.09
N LEU A 233 7.09 0.98 8.71
CA LEU A 233 7.61 0.43 9.98
C LEU A 233 6.55 0.30 11.07
N ASP A 234 5.65 1.27 11.19
CA ASP A 234 4.61 1.25 12.24
C ASP A 234 3.61 0.11 12.05
N ALA A 235 3.34 -0.32 10.82
CA ALA A 235 2.52 -1.50 10.56
C ALA A 235 3.22 -2.78 11.04
N ILE A 236 4.53 -2.90 10.81
CA ILE A 236 5.34 -4.05 11.27
C ILE A 236 5.41 -4.08 12.79
N LYS A 237 5.71 -2.93 13.42
CA LYS A 237 5.76 -2.80 14.88
C LYS A 237 4.42 -3.18 15.52
N SER A 238 3.33 -2.64 14.98
CA SER A 238 1.99 -2.90 15.50
C SER A 238 1.58 -4.36 15.31
N ALA A 239 1.83 -4.95 14.13
CA ALA A 239 1.56 -6.37 13.88
C ALA A 239 2.38 -7.29 14.81
N THR A 240 3.63 -6.92 15.10
CA THR A 240 4.48 -7.64 16.06
C THR A 240 3.85 -7.61 17.46
N ALA A 241 3.38 -6.43 17.89
CA ALA A 241 2.73 -6.28 19.17
C ALA A 241 1.36 -7.00 19.23
N ASP A 242 0.63 -7.04 18.13
CA ASP A 242 -0.66 -7.74 18.01
C ASP A 242 -0.49 -9.25 18.19
N ILE A 243 0.56 -9.86 17.62
CA ILE A 243 0.88 -11.28 17.83
C ILE A 243 1.12 -11.57 19.32
N LEU A 244 1.81 -10.67 20.02
CA LEU A 244 2.25 -10.91 21.40
C LEU A 244 1.20 -10.55 22.46
N THR A 245 0.30 -9.62 22.16
CA THR A 245 -0.64 -9.04 23.16
C THR A 245 -2.11 -9.16 22.76
N GLY A 246 -2.37 -9.66 21.55
CA GLY A 246 -3.70 -9.69 20.96
C GLY A 246 -4.15 -8.34 20.39
N LEU A 247 -5.21 -8.37 19.59
CA LEU A 247 -5.83 -7.20 18.97
C LEU A 247 -7.05 -6.78 19.81
N LYS A 248 -6.92 -5.70 20.58
CA LYS A 248 -8.02 -5.11 21.37
C LYS A 248 -8.40 -3.78 20.76
N THR A 249 -9.69 -3.55 20.53
CA THR A 249 -10.22 -2.32 19.92
C THR A 249 -10.84 -1.38 20.95
N LYS A 250 -10.98 -0.12 20.55
CA LYS A 250 -11.56 0.94 21.37
C LYS A 250 -12.47 1.85 20.55
N PRO A 251 -13.58 2.31 21.14
CA PRO A 251 -14.42 3.28 20.47
C PRO A 251 -13.68 4.61 20.36
N VAL A 252 -13.64 5.11 19.14
CA VAL A 252 -13.10 6.40 18.73
C VAL A 252 -14.23 7.16 18.04
N THR A 253 -14.31 8.46 18.34
CA THR A 253 -15.26 9.37 17.70
C THR A 253 -14.47 10.47 17.01
N LEU A 254 -14.68 10.61 15.69
CA LEU A 254 -14.12 11.67 14.86
C LEU A 254 -15.25 12.63 14.51
N THR A 255 -14.97 13.93 14.55
CA THR A 255 -16.01 14.95 14.38
C THR A 255 -15.58 16.08 13.48
N TRP A 256 -16.49 16.53 12.62
CA TRP A 256 -16.31 17.73 11.82
C TRP A 256 -17.41 18.74 12.13
N ASN A 257 -17.01 19.97 12.47
CA ASN A 257 -17.93 21.07 12.76
C ASN A 257 -18.22 21.83 11.46
N GLY A 258 -19.49 21.88 11.05
CA GLY A 258 -19.90 22.59 9.83
C GLY A 258 -21.34 22.27 9.45
N VAL A 259 -22.18 23.32 9.38
CA VAL A 259 -23.61 23.22 9.03
C VAL A 259 -23.88 23.43 7.53
N ASP A 260 -22.93 24.02 6.81
CA ASP A 260 -23.07 24.38 5.39
C ASP A 260 -22.48 23.34 4.43
N CYS A 261 -22.04 22.18 4.94
CA CYS A 261 -21.46 21.10 4.14
C CYS A 261 -22.54 20.12 3.71
N LEU A 262 -22.51 19.65 2.45
CA LEU A 262 -23.47 18.66 1.94
C LEU A 262 -23.03 17.24 2.27
N THR A 263 -21.73 16.99 2.21
CA THR A 263 -21.12 15.69 2.43
C THR A 263 -19.82 15.83 3.21
N VAL A 264 -19.63 14.93 4.16
CA VAL A 264 -18.39 14.82 4.92
C VAL A 264 -17.97 13.36 4.92
N GLU A 265 -16.77 13.09 4.41
CA GLU A 265 -16.20 11.74 4.37
C GLU A 265 -14.80 11.74 5.01
N ILE A 266 -14.32 10.57 5.40
CA ILE A 266 -12.93 10.34 5.84
C ILE A 266 -12.28 9.27 4.97
N SER A 267 -11.00 9.48 4.66
CA SER A 267 -10.12 8.48 4.04
C SER A 267 -8.85 8.27 4.88
N GLY A 268 -8.17 7.13 4.68
CA GLY A 268 -7.07 6.67 5.53
C GLY A 268 -7.59 5.79 6.67
N LEU A 269 -7.22 6.13 7.90
CA LEU A 269 -7.68 5.46 9.12
C LEU A 269 -7.48 3.92 9.05
N ASP A 270 -8.54 3.14 9.26
CA ASP A 270 -8.55 1.68 9.20
C ASP A 270 -9.15 1.13 7.90
N VAL A 271 -9.31 1.96 6.87
CA VAL A 271 -9.82 1.57 5.55
C VAL A 271 -8.85 1.82 4.39
N GLY A 272 -7.77 2.55 4.66
CA GLY A 272 -6.77 2.94 3.68
C GLY A 272 -7.16 4.18 2.88
N TRP A 273 -6.21 4.69 2.11
CA TRP A 273 -6.38 5.94 1.36
C TRP A 273 -7.25 5.77 0.10
N GLY A 274 -7.40 4.54 -0.41
CA GLY A 274 -8.25 4.26 -1.57
C GLY A 274 -9.75 4.14 -1.24
N GLN A 275 -10.14 4.25 0.03
CA GLN A 275 -11.52 4.10 0.48
C GLN A 275 -12.00 5.36 1.20
N ARG A 276 -13.32 5.58 1.21
CA ARG A 276 -13.97 6.71 1.87
C ARG A 276 -15.10 6.21 2.77
N ILE A 277 -15.23 6.82 3.94
CA ILE A 277 -16.31 6.53 4.90
C ILE A 277 -17.10 7.82 5.10
N PRO A 278 -18.41 7.84 4.78
CA PRO A 278 -19.25 9.00 5.05
C PRO A 278 -19.49 9.15 6.56
N LEU A 279 -19.44 10.38 7.04
CA LEU A 279 -19.88 10.79 8.37
C LEU A 279 -21.40 10.94 8.39
N LYS A 280 -21.99 10.81 9.58
CA LYS A 280 -23.42 11.09 9.79
C LYS A 280 -23.58 12.46 10.42
N TYR A 281 -24.46 13.29 9.87
CA TYR A 281 -24.81 14.56 10.47
C TYR A 281 -25.72 14.35 11.69
N ASP A 282 -25.35 14.99 12.80
CA ASP A 282 -26.12 15.04 14.04
C ASP A 282 -26.73 16.44 14.15
N GLU A 283 -28.05 16.53 13.95
CA GLU A 283 -28.80 17.79 13.98
C GLU A 283 -28.83 18.44 15.37
N GLU A 284 -28.83 17.64 16.44
CA GLU A 284 -28.88 18.14 17.81
C GLU A 284 -27.56 18.83 18.21
N GLN A 285 -26.44 18.26 17.75
CA GLN A 285 -25.10 18.74 18.05
C GLN A 285 -24.53 19.66 16.95
N GLY A 286 -25.21 19.80 15.81
CA GLY A 286 -24.78 20.64 14.68
C GLY A 286 -23.44 20.22 14.08
N LYS A 287 -23.14 18.91 14.06
CA LYS A 287 -21.83 18.38 13.64
C LYS A 287 -21.93 17.04 12.93
N TRP A 288 -20.91 16.72 12.15
CA TRP A 288 -20.74 15.43 11.51
C TRP A 288 -19.93 14.51 12.40
N ILE A 289 -20.37 13.25 12.53
CA ILE A 289 -19.80 12.29 13.47
C ILE A 289 -19.50 10.95 12.76
N LEU A 290 -18.32 10.40 13.03
CA LEU A 290 -17.96 9.02 12.73
C LEU A 290 -17.56 8.29 14.01
N HIS A 291 -18.20 7.14 14.27
CA HIS A 291 -17.78 6.20 15.30
C HIS A 291 -17.02 5.03 14.69
N ARG A 292 -15.85 4.68 15.24
CA ARG A 292 -15.03 3.52 14.83
C ARG A 292 -14.51 2.79 16.05
N ASP A 293 -14.34 1.48 15.94
CA ASP A 293 -13.60 0.68 16.92
C ASP A 293 -12.20 0.39 16.39
N LEU A 294 -11.21 1.09 16.94
CA LEU A 294 -9.82 1.02 16.45
C LEU A 294 -8.92 0.29 17.44
N PRO A 295 -8.03 -0.60 16.98
CA PRO A 295 -6.98 -1.15 17.83
C PRO A 295 -6.00 -0.10 18.33
N ASP A 296 -5.22 -0.42 19.36
CA ASP A 296 -4.07 0.40 19.76
C ASP A 296 -3.14 0.65 18.56
N GLY A 297 -2.76 1.91 18.32
CA GLY A 297 -1.95 2.29 17.17
C GLY A 297 -2.01 3.76 16.81
N HIS A 298 -1.30 4.10 15.74
CA HIS A 298 -1.30 5.42 15.11
C HIS A 298 -2.04 5.31 13.78
N TYR A 299 -3.04 6.17 13.57
CA TYR A 299 -3.87 6.16 12.37
C TYR A 299 -3.91 7.55 11.77
N GLU A 300 -3.30 7.71 10.59
CA GLU A 300 -3.41 8.92 9.80
C GLU A 300 -4.69 8.88 8.96
N TYR A 301 -5.35 10.02 8.81
CA TYR A 301 -6.58 10.17 8.05
C TYR A 301 -6.73 11.59 7.53
N LYS A 302 -7.68 11.81 6.64
CA LYS A 302 -8.02 13.13 6.13
C LYS A 302 -9.50 13.22 5.79
N TYR A 303 -10.08 14.40 5.94
CA TYR A 303 -11.47 14.65 5.59
C TYR A 303 -11.60 14.97 4.11
N ILE A 304 -12.77 14.68 3.56
CA ILE A 304 -13.20 15.08 2.23
C ILE A 304 -14.57 15.75 2.42
N ILE A 305 -14.61 17.07 2.28
CA ILE A 305 -15.82 17.88 2.47
C ILE A 305 -16.26 18.37 1.10
N ASP A 306 -17.46 17.98 0.67
CA ASP A 306 -18.00 18.36 -0.64
C ASP A 306 -17.05 18.06 -1.81
N GLY A 307 -16.27 16.97 -1.67
CA GLY A 307 -15.27 16.52 -2.65
C GLY A 307 -13.86 17.07 -2.44
N GLU A 308 -13.66 18.03 -1.54
CA GLU A 308 -12.37 18.69 -1.30
C GLU A 308 -11.63 18.08 -0.10
N TRP A 309 -10.36 17.72 -0.29
CA TRP A 309 -9.53 17.14 0.75
C TRP A 309 -9.07 18.20 1.76
N MET A 310 -9.44 18.03 3.03
CA MET A 310 -9.13 18.99 4.09
C MET A 310 -8.62 18.31 5.36
N CYS A 311 -7.73 19.03 6.06
CA CYS A 311 -7.36 18.68 7.42
C CYS A 311 -8.20 19.50 8.39
N ASN A 312 -8.62 18.88 9.49
CA ASN A 312 -9.19 19.59 10.60
C ASN A 312 -8.05 20.19 11.44
N GLU A 313 -7.90 21.52 11.42
CA GLU A 313 -6.83 22.23 12.15
C GLU A 313 -6.99 22.16 13.68
N TYR A 314 -8.17 21.76 14.16
CA TYR A 314 -8.47 21.59 15.59
C TYR A 314 -8.17 20.17 16.10
N GLU A 315 -7.90 19.23 15.20
CA GLU A 315 -7.47 17.87 15.53
C GLU A 315 -5.95 17.72 15.36
N LEU A 316 -5.40 16.63 15.86
CA LEU A 316 -3.96 16.37 15.72
C LEU A 316 -3.59 16.22 14.24
N VAL A 317 -2.49 16.87 13.83
CA VAL A 317 -1.98 16.85 12.47
C VAL A 317 -0.52 16.40 12.43
N THR A 318 -0.15 15.67 11.37
CA THR A 318 1.22 15.24 11.14
C THR A 318 2.13 16.42 10.81
N SER A 319 3.44 16.24 10.96
CA SER A 319 4.38 17.14 10.30
C SER A 319 4.21 17.03 8.78
N PRO A 320 4.42 18.12 8.02
CA PRO A 320 4.36 18.06 6.56
C PRO A 320 5.38 17.06 6.02
N ASN A 321 4.96 16.24 5.05
CA ASN A 321 5.89 15.38 4.31
C ASN A 321 6.77 16.21 3.35
N LYS A 322 7.64 15.56 2.57
CA LYS A 322 8.57 16.26 1.64
C LYS A 322 7.86 17.14 0.60
N ASP A 323 6.62 16.80 0.27
CA ASP A 323 5.80 17.48 -0.73
C ASP A 323 4.77 18.42 -0.07
N GLY A 324 4.88 18.64 1.25
CA GLY A 324 4.03 19.53 2.03
C GLY A 324 2.67 18.94 2.40
N HIS A 325 2.41 17.66 2.11
CA HIS A 325 1.15 17.04 2.52
C HIS A 325 1.13 16.82 4.03
N ILE A 326 0.01 17.22 4.62
CA ILE A 326 -0.33 17.08 6.04
C ILE A 326 -1.58 16.21 6.11
N ASN A 327 -1.61 15.32 7.10
CA ASN A 327 -2.77 14.49 7.45
C ASN A 327 -3.20 14.78 8.89
N ASN A 328 -4.47 14.56 9.20
CA ASN A 328 -4.87 14.37 10.59
C ASN A 328 -4.37 13.01 11.08
N TYR A 329 -4.24 12.84 12.40
CA TYR A 329 -4.01 11.53 12.96
C TYR A 329 -4.68 11.33 14.32
N ILE A 330 -4.88 10.08 14.69
CA ILE A 330 -5.29 9.70 16.04
C ILE A 330 -4.36 8.63 16.60
N LYS A 331 -4.04 8.74 17.88
CA LYS A 331 -3.30 7.73 18.63
C LYS A 331 -4.23 7.04 19.61
N VAL A 332 -4.35 5.72 19.47
CA VAL A 332 -5.13 4.86 20.34
C VAL A 332 -4.16 4.09 21.23
N PHE A 333 -4.32 4.20 22.54
CA PHE A 333 -3.48 3.55 23.55
C PHE A 333 -4.34 2.73 24.50
N ASP A 334 -3.80 1.66 25.10
CA ASP A 334 -4.45 0.87 26.17
C ASP A 334 -4.99 1.76 27.30
N SER A 335 -6.14 1.36 27.88
CA SER A 335 -6.80 2.08 28.98
C SER A 335 -6.05 1.88 30.28
N ASN A 336 -5.29 0.78 30.38
CA ASN A 336 -4.47 0.47 31.53
C ASN A 336 -2.97 0.51 31.17
N PRO A 337 -2.30 1.68 31.26
CA PRO A 337 -0.90 1.83 30.89
C PRO A 337 0.07 1.05 31.80
N SER A 338 -0.39 0.52 32.93
CA SER A 338 0.43 -0.31 33.83
C SER A 338 0.33 -1.81 33.54
N SER A 339 -0.46 -2.22 32.54
CA SER A 339 -0.56 -3.63 32.14
C SER A 339 0.74 -4.13 31.51
N ILE A 340 1.00 -5.45 31.61
CA ILE A 340 2.14 -6.08 30.93
C ILE A 340 2.03 -5.91 29.41
N ASP A 341 0.81 -6.03 28.87
CA ASP A 341 0.54 -5.82 27.45
C ASP A 341 0.90 -4.39 27.01
N ALA A 342 0.52 -3.39 27.80
CA ALA A 342 0.86 -1.98 27.54
C ALA A 342 2.37 -1.75 27.56
N ALA A 343 3.10 -2.37 28.50
CA ALA A 343 4.55 -2.30 28.56
C ALA A 343 5.22 -2.94 27.33
N ILE A 344 4.72 -4.10 26.87
CA ILE A 344 5.19 -4.76 25.64
C ILE A 344 4.91 -3.88 24.43
N ARG A 345 3.67 -3.36 24.28
CA ARG A 345 3.27 -2.47 23.19
C ARG A 345 4.16 -1.24 23.13
N ASN A 346 4.32 -0.52 24.24
CA ASN A 346 5.14 0.69 24.30
C ASN A 346 6.59 0.44 23.86
N ARG A 347 7.19 -0.69 24.27
CA ARG A 347 8.54 -1.06 23.82
C ARG A 347 8.59 -1.37 22.33
N LEU A 348 7.62 -2.11 21.81
CA LEU A 348 7.62 -2.57 20.41
C LEU A 348 7.20 -1.49 19.41
N THR A 349 6.42 -0.50 19.83
CA THR A 349 6.05 0.66 18.99
C THR A 349 7.03 1.82 19.12
N GLY A 350 8.01 1.74 20.04
CA GLY A 350 9.07 2.74 20.19
C GLY A 350 10.09 2.76 19.05
N ASP A 351 11.15 3.52 19.22
CA ASP A 351 12.15 3.77 18.16
C ASP A 351 13.00 2.54 17.82
N HIS A 352 13.36 1.77 18.84
CA HIS A 352 14.29 0.64 18.73
C HIS A 352 13.65 -0.65 19.27
N PRO A 353 12.63 -1.19 18.59
CA PRO A 353 11.97 -2.40 19.06
C PRO A 353 12.92 -3.58 18.91
N ASP A 354 13.10 -4.32 20.01
CA ASP A 354 13.82 -5.57 20.03
C ASP A 354 12.96 -6.66 20.66
N LEU A 355 13.10 -7.88 20.13
CA LEU A 355 12.40 -9.06 20.58
C LEU A 355 13.30 -9.88 21.48
N THR A 356 12.80 -10.20 22.67
CA THR A 356 13.43 -11.17 23.55
C THR A 356 13.41 -12.57 22.92
N THR A 357 14.28 -13.46 23.38
CA THR A 357 14.31 -14.86 22.92
C THR A 357 12.95 -15.55 23.06
N ASN A 358 12.23 -15.28 24.16
CA ASN A 358 10.90 -15.84 24.39
C ASN A 358 9.87 -15.30 23.39
N GLU A 359 9.84 -13.99 23.15
CA GLU A 359 8.93 -13.37 22.17
C GLU A 359 9.19 -13.88 20.74
N ARG A 360 10.46 -14.08 20.38
CA ARG A 360 10.82 -14.70 19.10
C ARG A 360 10.27 -16.12 19.00
N SER A 361 10.31 -16.89 20.10
CA SER A 361 9.72 -18.23 20.14
C SER A 361 8.20 -18.19 19.97
N ILE A 362 7.51 -17.27 20.64
CA ILE A 362 6.05 -17.10 20.51
C ILE A 362 5.67 -16.73 19.07
N ILE A 363 6.37 -15.77 18.46
CA ILE A 363 6.12 -15.37 17.07
C ILE A 363 6.36 -16.54 16.12
N ARG A 364 7.42 -17.33 16.28
CA ARG A 364 7.67 -18.51 15.45
C ARG A 364 6.56 -19.55 15.57
N GLN A 365 6.15 -19.88 16.79
CA GLN A 365 5.04 -20.82 17.04
C GLN A 365 3.74 -20.31 16.42
N PHE A 366 3.47 -19.01 16.51
CA PHE A 366 2.32 -18.39 15.86
C PHE A 366 2.37 -18.58 14.34
N LEU A 367 3.51 -18.28 13.70
CA LEU A 367 3.67 -18.41 12.25
C LEU A 367 3.56 -19.86 11.78
N GLU A 368 4.05 -20.82 12.56
CA GLU A 368 3.93 -22.25 12.26
C GLU A 368 2.49 -22.75 12.40
N ALA A 369 1.74 -22.21 13.36
CA ALA A 369 0.35 -22.60 13.64
C ALA A 369 -0.70 -21.93 12.74
N CYS A 370 -0.36 -20.83 12.06
CA CYS A 370 -1.26 -20.21 11.08
C CYS A 370 -1.69 -21.24 10.02
N PRO A 371 -2.98 -21.34 9.66
CA PRO A 371 -3.42 -22.23 8.60
C PRO A 371 -2.86 -21.77 7.25
N ASP A 372 -2.69 -22.71 6.32
CA ASP A 372 -2.41 -22.35 4.93
C ASP A 372 -3.70 -21.76 4.33
N GLU A 373 -3.69 -20.46 4.02
CA GLU A 373 -4.73 -19.86 3.19
C GLU A 373 -4.54 -20.37 1.75
N GLU A 374 -5.51 -21.12 1.21
CA GLU A 374 -5.52 -21.62 -0.18
C GLU A 374 -5.36 -20.49 -1.20
#